data_AF-A0A935MM83-F1
#
_entry.id   AF-A0A935MM83-F1
#
_cell.length_a   1.000
_cell.length_b   1.000
_cell.length_c   1.000
_cell.angle_alpha   90.00
_cell.angle_beta   90.00
_cell.angle_gamma   90.00
#
_symmetry.space_group_name_H-M   'P 1'
#
loop_
_entity.id
_entity.type
_entity.pdbx_description
1 polymer ?
#
loop_
_entity_poly.entity_id
_entity_poly.type
_entity_poly.pdbx_seq_one_letter_code
_entity_poly.pdbx_strand_id
1 'polypeptide(L)' 'MNKQVNIWFSAVMILLVTCGAILFAFTDVMIDTLYGNKRILLIFVFAAYSIYRSMRLKFLLKRKD' A
#
# COMPACT_ATOMS: atom_id res chain seq x y z
N MET A 1 21.19 -0.45 -10.09
CA MET A 1 19.76 -0.71 -10.38
C MET A 1 19.18 0.54 -11.04
N ASN A 2 18.61 0.43 -12.25
CA ASN A 2 18.16 1.60 -13.02
C ASN A 2 17.13 2.44 -12.25
N LYS A 3 17.32 3.77 -12.16
CA LYS A 3 16.40 4.69 -11.45
C LYS A 3 14.94 4.53 -11.93
N GLN A 4 14.75 4.29 -13.22
CA GLN A 4 13.44 3.99 -13.83
C GLN A 4 12.79 2.73 -13.27
N VAL A 5 13.56 1.64 -13.08
CA VAL A 5 13.05 0.38 -12.52
C VAL A 5 12.56 0.59 -11.09
N ASN A 6 13.27 1.39 -10.28
CA ASN A 6 12.90 1.65 -8.90
C ASN A 6 11.62 2.50 -8.77
N ILE A 7 11.41 3.44 -9.69
CA ILE A 7 10.17 4.24 -9.79
C ILE A 7 9.00 3.34 -10.18
N TRP A 8 9.15 2.51 -11.22
CA TRP A 8 8.12 1.58 -11.65
C TRP A 8 7.75 0.56 -10.58
N PHE A 9 8.74 -0.06 -9.93
CA PHE A 9 8.49 -0.97 -8.81
C PHE A 9 7.75 -0.29 -7.66
N SER A 10 8.11 0.96 -7.35
CA SER A 10 7.45 1.72 -6.29
C SER A 10 6.00 2.07 -6.65
N ALA A 11 5.72 2.41 -7.91
CA ALA A 11 4.38 2.68 -8.40
C ALA A 11 3.49 1.43 -8.36
N VAL A 12 4.00 0.29 -8.86
CA VAL A 12 3.30 -1.01 -8.80
C VAL A 12 3.01 -1.41 -7.35
N MET A 13 3.97 -1.20 -6.45
CA MET A 13 3.78 -1.53 -5.03
C MET A 13 2.68 -0.69 -4.37
N ILE A 14 2.58 0.60 -4.70
CA ILE A 14 1.50 1.48 -4.20
C ILE A 14 0.14 0.98 -4.72
N LEU A 15 0.07 0.60 -5.99
CA LEU A 15 -1.13 0.06 -6.62
C LEU A 15 -1.60 -1.23 -5.93
N LEU A 16 -0.70 -2.20 -5.73
CA LEU A 16 -1.00 -3.47 -5.06
C LEU A 16 -1.47 -3.27 -3.62
N VAL A 17 -0.79 -2.42 -2.86
CA VAL A 17 -1.13 -2.15 -1.45
C VAL A 17 -2.49 -1.46 -1.34
N THR A 18 -2.78 -0.52 -2.24
CA THR A 18 -4.06 0.20 -2.25
C THR A 18 -5.21 -0.72 -2.66
N CYS A 19 -4.99 -1.57 -3.67
CA CYS A 19 -5.96 -2.58 -4.09
C CYS A 19 -6.23 -3.60 -2.96
N GLY A 20 -5.18 -4.07 -2.28
CA GLY A 20 -5.29 -4.93 -1.10
C GLY A 20 -6.09 -4.27 0.03
N ALA A 21 -5.81 -3.00 0.35
CA ALA A 21 -6.56 -2.26 1.36
C ALA A 21 -8.06 -2.18 1.04
N ILE A 22 -8.41 -1.91 -0.23
CA ILE A 22 -9.81 -1.83 -0.69
C ILE A 22 -10.47 -3.21 -0.60
N LEU A 23 -9.82 -4.28 -1.07
CA LEU A 23 -10.35 -5.63 -0.98
C LEU A 23 -10.63 -6.04 0.46
N PHE A 24 -9.70 -5.82 1.39
CA PHE A 24 -9.92 -6.16 2.81
C PHE A 24 -10.93 -5.23 3.50
N ALA A 25 -11.11 -4.00 3.02
CA ALA A 25 -12.08 -3.05 3.58
C ALA A 25 -13.52 -3.36 3.16
N PHE A 26 -13.75 -3.70 1.89
CA PHE A 26 -15.09 -3.80 1.30
C PHE A 26 -15.56 -5.23 1.02
N THR A 27 -14.69 -6.23 1.19
CA THR A 27 -15.04 -7.64 0.94
C THR A 27 -15.07 -8.40 2.26
N ASP A 28 -15.98 -9.36 2.41
CA ASP A 28 -16.09 -10.23 3.59
C ASP A 28 -15.01 -11.33 3.71
N VAL A 29 -13.87 -11.06 3.08
CA VAL A 29 -12.65 -11.85 3.24
C VAL A 29 -12.18 -11.62 4.67
N MET A 30 -12.43 -12.60 5.56
CA MET A 30 -12.27 -12.54 7.03
C MET A 30 -13.48 -11.98 7.82
N ILE A 31 -14.71 -12.40 7.52
CA ILE A 31 -15.89 -12.09 8.36
C ILE A 31 -15.99 -12.92 9.66
N ASP A 32 -14.99 -13.76 9.96
CA ASP A 32 -15.01 -14.50 11.22
C ASP A 32 -14.94 -13.51 12.41
N THR A 33 -15.87 -13.63 13.35
CA THR A 33 -16.04 -12.68 14.48
C THR A 33 -14.78 -12.55 15.34
N LEU A 34 -13.91 -13.58 15.32
CA LEU A 34 -12.60 -13.60 15.99
C LEU A 34 -11.47 -12.87 15.21
N TYR A 35 -11.65 -12.64 13.91
CA TYR A 35 -10.66 -12.03 13.01
C TYR A 35 -10.99 -10.58 12.61
N GLY A 36 -12.18 -10.07 12.95
CA GLY A 36 -12.60 -8.69 12.65
C GLY A 36 -11.62 -7.61 13.14
N ASN A 37 -11.10 -7.72 14.37
CA ASN A 37 -10.09 -6.78 14.89
C ASN A 37 -8.76 -6.85 14.12
N LYS A 38 -8.37 -8.05 13.66
CA LYS A 38 -7.15 -8.23 12.88
C LYS A 38 -7.30 -7.66 11.47
N ARG A 39 -8.51 -7.73 10.89
CA ARG A 39 -8.84 -7.14 9.57
C ARG A 39 -8.69 -5.63 9.57
N ILE A 40 -9.23 -4.95 10.59
CA ILE A 40 -9.14 -3.49 10.73
C ILE A 40 -7.68 -3.03 10.84
N LEU A 41 -6.89 -3.72 11.66
CA LEU A 41 -5.46 -3.43 11.82
C LEU A 41 -4.70 -3.59 10.50
N LEU A 42 -5.01 -4.63 9.73
CA LEU A 42 -4.38 -4.93 8.44
C LEU A 42 -4.74 -3.90 7.36
N ILE A 43 -5.99 -3.44 7.32
CA ILE A 43 -6.42 -2.31 6.45
C ILE A 43 -5.66 -1.04 6.83
N PHE A 44 -5.55 -0.74 8.13
CA PHE A 44 -4.86 0.45 8.61
C PHE A 44 -3.36 0.43 8.27
N VAL A 45 -2.71 -0.73 8.43
CA VAL A 45 -1.31 -0.93 8.04
C VAL A 45 -1.11 -0.76 6.54
N PHE A 46 -1.99 -1.33 5.71
CA PHE A 46 -1.89 -1.13 4.26
C PHE A 46 -2.13 0.32 3.84
N ALA A 47 -3.10 1.00 4.44
CA ALA A 47 -3.35 2.41 4.17
C ALA A 47 -2.14 3.28 4.56
N ALA A 48 -1.61 3.10 5.77
CA ALA A 48 -0.44 3.82 6.25
C ALA A 48 0.80 3.55 5.38
N TYR A 49 1.01 2.29 4.99
CA TYR A 49 2.13 1.90 4.13
C TYR A 49 2.01 2.48 2.72
N SER A 50 0.81 2.51 2.14
CA SER A 50 0.56 3.14 0.84
C SER A 50 0.91 4.64 0.84
N ILE A 51 0.52 5.35 1.91
CA ILE A 51 0.84 6.77 2.10
C ILE A 51 2.35 6.97 2.22
N TYR A 52 3.02 6.21 3.11
CA TYR A 52 4.47 6.27 3.28
C TYR A 52 5.21 6.01 1.96
N ARG A 53 4.80 4.98 1.21
CA ARG A 53 5.42 4.62 -0.06
C ARG A 53 5.20 5.69 -1.13
N SER A 54 4.01 6.29 -1.17
CA SER A 54 3.70 7.42 -2.06
C SER A 54 4.55 8.65 -1.75
N MET A 55 4.74 8.98 -0.48
CA MET A 55 5.63 10.08 -0.06
C MET A 55 7.09 9.81 -0.44
N ARG A 56 7.58 8.58 -0.23
CA ARG A 56 8.93 8.18 -0.61
C ARG A 56 9.15 8.24 -2.12
N LEU A 57 8.15 7.85 -2.91
CA LEU A 57 8.18 7.97 -4.37
C LEU A 57 8.25 9.44 -4.80
N LYS A 58 7.44 10.32 -4.20
CA LYS A 58 7.50 11.77 -4.46
C LYS A 58 8.89 12.33 -4.16
N PHE A 59 9.52 11.93 -3.06
CA PHE A 59 10.88 12.35 -2.72
C PHE A 59 11.93 11.86 -3.74
N LEU A 60 11.81 10.62 -4.22
CA LEU A 60 12.68 10.08 -5.28
C LEU A 60 12.50 10.78 -6.62
N LEU A 61 11.27 11.19 -6.95
CA LEU A 61 10.98 11.99 -8.14
C LEU A 61 11.49 13.43 -8.00
N LYS A 62 11.45 14.01 -6.79
CA LYS A 62 11.96 15.36 -6.51
C LYS A 62 13.48 15.44 -6.49
N ARG A 63 14.18 14.36 -6.13
CA ARG A 63 15.66 14.22 -6.22
C ARG A 63 16.15 13.95 -7.66
N LYS A 64 15.38 14.37 -8.67
CA LYS A 64 15.75 14.25 -10.08
C LYS A 64 16.40 15.55 -10.56
N ASP A 65 17.37 16.01 -9.77
CA ASP A 65 18.41 16.97 -10.15
C ASP A 65 19.75 16.23 -10.04
#